data_AF-A0A8T6T5P1-F1
#
_entry.id   AF-A0A8T6T5P1-F1
#
_cell.length_a   1.000
_cell.length_b   1.000
_cell.length_c   1.000
_cell.angle_alpha   90.00
_cell.angle_beta   90.00
_cell.angle_gamma   90.00
#
_symmetry.space_group_name_H-M   'P 1'
#
loop_
_entity.id
_entity.type
_entity.pdbx_description
1 polymer ?
#
loop_
_entity_poly.entity_id
_entity_poly.type
_entity_poly.pdbx_seq_one_letter_code
_entity_poly.pdbx_strand_id
1 'polypeptide(L)'
;VSSPVILKGIKDPEQTCYVVVGVDREYRSEEIEIIEHFVREEGGKAIIMDDFGSPNALSEKFGVFFYGRPMWDDINMTGPQGKKNISFPVFNFKLGLQPHSVVMNGPTGLTTYNTNVEYIANGSEKSYVDLDGNGRINIGDKKGNIPVILEIRFNESDGRVVFIADADVATDDMLKHNPNNKAFMIQLVNRIMDRKDGLILFDESRHEHPPSQELIYKNVETVAVMSSWIWPTIMTLVAMLVIFTIIVYNAQDKTSWIHRFDVSAFSRRADPPERIAEQITRARHALMLKVRMMYSYSHEEMAALGPDQLRAMIKDNDLAELALSEKPNLSQQELRVLIQRIKEWGTD
;
A
#
# COMPACT_ATOMS: atom_id res chain seq x y z
N VAL A 1 4.57 9.13 -7.95
CA VAL A 1 3.20 9.19 -7.39
C VAL A 1 2.68 10.56 -7.72
N SER A 2 1.59 10.63 -8.48
CA SER A 2 0.92 11.90 -8.78
C SER A 2 0.33 12.44 -7.49
N SER A 3 0.45 13.73 -7.25
CA SER A 3 -0.17 14.45 -6.13
C SER A 3 -0.87 15.67 -6.72
N PRO A 4 -1.97 16.15 -6.12
CA PRO A 4 -2.69 17.35 -6.57
C PRO A 4 -1.79 18.54 -6.87
N VAL A 5 -0.65 18.67 -6.17
CA VAL A 5 0.34 19.75 -6.36
C VAL A 5 0.85 19.86 -7.81
N ILE A 6 0.87 18.76 -8.57
CA ILE A 6 1.33 18.77 -9.97
C ILE A 6 0.45 19.66 -10.87
N LEU A 7 -0.81 19.89 -10.48
CA LEU A 7 -1.77 20.66 -11.28
C LEU A 7 -1.36 22.14 -11.43
N LYS A 8 -0.65 22.72 -10.46
CA LYS A 8 -0.19 24.13 -10.51
C LYS A 8 0.75 24.46 -11.68
N GLY A 9 1.32 23.45 -12.34
CA GLY A 9 2.34 23.61 -13.38
C GLY A 9 1.90 23.16 -14.77
N ILE A 10 0.62 22.85 -14.96
CA ILE A 10 0.12 22.29 -16.22
C ILE A 10 -0.01 23.39 -17.27
N LYS A 11 0.53 23.12 -18.47
CA LYS A 11 0.53 24.09 -19.58
C LYS A 11 -0.81 24.22 -20.27
N ASP A 12 -1.51 23.10 -20.43
CA ASP A 12 -2.79 23.01 -21.14
C ASP A 12 -3.87 22.38 -20.22
N PRO A 13 -4.41 23.13 -19.24
CA PRO A 13 -5.36 22.59 -18.27
C PRO A 13 -6.65 22.08 -18.92
N GLU A 14 -7.20 22.81 -19.91
CA GLU A 14 -8.39 22.41 -20.69
C GLU A 14 -8.26 21.05 -21.37
N GLN A 15 -7.03 20.62 -21.65
CA GLN A 15 -6.70 19.35 -22.29
C GLN A 15 -6.07 18.36 -21.31
N THR A 16 -6.33 18.55 -20.01
CA THR A 16 -5.89 17.65 -18.95
C THR A 16 -7.08 17.13 -18.15
N CYS A 17 -7.11 15.80 -17.95
CA CYS A 17 -8.05 15.12 -17.06
C CYS A 17 -7.33 14.62 -15.81
N TYR A 18 -7.80 15.06 -14.65
CA TYR A 18 -7.36 14.56 -13.35
C TYR A 18 -8.32 13.48 -12.83
N VAL A 19 -7.81 12.29 -12.51
CA VAL A 19 -8.60 11.13 -12.14
C VAL A 19 -8.33 10.77 -10.69
N VAL A 20 -9.38 10.76 -9.89
CA VAL A 20 -9.38 10.37 -8.48
C VAL A 20 -10.23 9.11 -8.34
N VAL A 21 -9.68 8.07 -7.73
CA VAL A 21 -10.34 6.75 -7.60
C VAL A 21 -10.22 6.28 -6.16
N GLY A 22 -11.33 5.93 -5.52
CA GLY A 22 -11.40 5.19 -4.25
C GLY A 22 -10.41 5.67 -3.18
N VAL A 23 -10.50 6.92 -2.75
CA VAL A 23 -9.48 7.49 -1.85
C VAL A 23 -9.66 6.98 -0.42
N ASP A 24 -8.58 6.52 0.21
CA ASP A 24 -8.64 5.95 1.57
C ASP A 24 -8.65 7.04 2.66
N ARG A 25 -8.22 8.26 2.32
CA ARG A 25 -8.13 9.39 3.26
C ARG A 25 -8.52 10.70 2.63
N GLU A 26 -9.02 11.61 3.46
CA GLU A 26 -9.40 12.96 3.03
C GLU A 26 -8.21 13.76 2.47
N TYR A 27 -8.53 14.65 1.53
CA TYR A 27 -7.59 15.64 1.00
C TYR A 27 -7.37 16.78 2.00
N ARG A 28 -6.18 17.38 1.98
CA ARG A 28 -5.90 18.59 2.74
C ARG A 28 -6.56 19.80 2.09
N SER A 29 -6.81 20.85 2.86
CA SER A 29 -7.42 22.08 2.35
C SER A 29 -6.65 22.67 1.17
N GLU A 30 -5.32 22.67 1.23
CA GLU A 30 -4.47 23.21 0.16
C GLU A 30 -4.58 22.38 -1.13
N GLU A 31 -4.76 21.07 -1.03
CA GLU A 31 -4.92 20.19 -2.20
C GLU A 31 -6.30 20.34 -2.82
N ILE A 32 -7.32 20.48 -1.98
CA ILE A 32 -8.69 20.76 -2.41
C ILE A 32 -8.72 22.07 -3.20
N GLU A 33 -8.08 23.12 -2.69
CA GLU A 33 -7.98 24.42 -3.38
C GLU A 33 -7.28 24.30 -4.74
N ILE A 34 -6.25 23.46 -4.86
CA ILE A 34 -5.54 23.26 -6.12
C ILE A 34 -6.43 22.56 -7.16
N ILE A 35 -7.12 21.49 -6.77
CA ILE A 35 -8.02 20.76 -7.66
C ILE A 35 -9.20 21.65 -8.06
N GLU A 36 -9.76 22.39 -7.09
CA GLU A 36 -10.85 23.34 -7.32
C GLU A 36 -10.44 24.42 -8.33
N HIS A 37 -9.29 25.06 -8.14
CA HIS A 37 -8.76 26.09 -9.05
C HIS A 37 -8.52 25.53 -10.45
N PHE A 38 -7.85 24.38 -10.56
CA PHE A 38 -7.58 23.71 -11.84
C PHE A 38 -8.85 23.47 -12.66
N VAL A 39 -9.92 22.99 -12.01
CA VAL A 39 -11.19 22.75 -12.71
C VAL A 39 -11.95 24.04 -12.95
N ARG A 40 -12.17 24.87 -11.92
CA ARG A 40 -13.09 26.01 -11.98
C ARG A 40 -12.53 27.19 -12.73
N GLU A 41 -11.23 27.45 -12.62
CA GLU A 41 -10.61 28.67 -13.15
C GLU A 41 -9.79 28.38 -14.42
N GLU A 42 -9.12 27.23 -14.48
CA GLU A 42 -8.24 26.90 -15.62
C GLU A 42 -8.90 26.03 -16.70
N GLY A 43 -10.12 25.53 -16.45
CA GLY A 43 -10.86 24.72 -17.42
C GLY A 43 -10.49 23.24 -17.45
N GLY A 44 -9.75 22.79 -16.44
CA GLY A 44 -9.39 21.40 -16.22
C GLY A 44 -10.59 20.47 -16.16
N LYS A 45 -10.36 19.21 -16.53
CA LYS A 45 -11.36 18.15 -16.43
C LYS A 45 -11.01 17.24 -15.26
N ALA A 46 -12.01 16.73 -14.54
CA ALA A 46 -11.79 15.77 -13.48
C ALA A 46 -12.80 14.62 -13.51
N ILE A 47 -12.35 13.42 -13.12
CA ILE A 47 -13.20 12.26 -12.86
C ILE A 47 -12.95 11.84 -11.42
N ILE A 48 -14.00 11.81 -10.59
CA ILE A 48 -13.93 11.42 -9.19
C ILE A 48 -14.83 10.20 -9.00
N MET A 49 -14.23 9.07 -8.63
CA MET A 49 -14.92 7.79 -8.48
C MET A 49 -14.78 7.30 -7.03
N ASP A 50 -15.89 7.13 -6.32
CA ASP A 50 -15.88 6.75 -4.91
C ASP A 50 -17.23 6.19 -4.43
N ASP A 51 -17.19 5.33 -3.43
CA ASP A 51 -18.33 4.66 -2.81
C ASP A 51 -18.37 4.80 -1.28
N PHE A 52 -17.31 5.32 -0.65
CA PHE A 52 -17.16 5.43 0.81
C PHE A 52 -17.41 6.85 1.36
N GLY A 53 -17.33 7.88 0.50
CA GLY A 53 -17.51 9.27 0.87
C GLY A 53 -16.26 9.99 1.36
N SER A 54 -15.09 9.34 1.31
CA SER A 54 -13.79 9.94 1.64
C SER A 54 -13.46 11.22 0.86
N PRO A 55 -13.82 11.40 -0.44
CA PRO A 55 -13.57 12.63 -1.17
C PRO A 55 -14.66 13.69 -0.97
N ASN A 56 -15.57 13.56 0.01
CA ASN A 56 -16.66 14.51 0.18
C ASN A 56 -16.20 15.95 0.46
N ALA A 57 -15.10 16.14 1.20
CA ALA A 57 -14.52 17.47 1.42
C ALA A 57 -14.09 18.16 0.10
N LEU A 58 -13.61 17.39 -0.88
CA LEU A 58 -13.31 17.86 -2.23
C LEU A 58 -14.59 18.04 -3.06
N SER A 59 -15.47 17.04 -3.03
CA SER A 59 -16.68 16.98 -3.87
C SER A 59 -17.67 18.09 -3.52
N GLU A 60 -17.72 18.48 -2.24
CA GLU A 60 -18.54 19.58 -1.75
C GLU A 60 -18.16 20.91 -2.43
N LYS A 61 -16.89 21.12 -2.79
CA LYS A 61 -16.47 22.30 -3.56
C LYS A 61 -17.15 22.40 -4.92
N PHE A 62 -17.58 21.28 -5.49
CA PHE A 62 -18.32 21.23 -6.75
C PHE A 62 -19.84 21.09 -6.53
N GLY A 63 -20.30 21.09 -5.27
CA GLY A 63 -21.69 20.97 -4.88
C GLY A 63 -22.24 19.54 -4.97
N VAL A 64 -21.39 18.54 -4.83
CA VAL A 64 -21.73 17.12 -4.95
C VAL A 64 -21.34 16.39 -3.67
N PHE A 65 -22.13 15.40 -3.26
CA PHE A 65 -21.90 14.60 -2.07
C PHE A 65 -22.21 13.13 -2.33
N PHE A 66 -21.27 12.26 -1.97
CA PHE A 66 -21.41 10.81 -1.94
C PHE A 66 -22.05 10.40 -0.62
N TYR A 67 -23.11 9.58 -0.64
CA TYR A 67 -23.72 9.13 0.61
C TYR A 67 -22.78 8.23 1.44
N GLY A 68 -21.79 7.58 0.82
CA GLY A 68 -20.81 6.72 1.51
C GLY A 68 -21.43 5.45 2.08
N ARG A 69 -22.60 5.07 1.59
CA ARG A 69 -23.37 3.89 2.01
C ARG A 69 -23.84 3.11 0.78
N PRO A 70 -23.93 1.77 0.85
CA PRO A 70 -24.40 0.98 -0.28
C PRO A 70 -25.80 1.40 -0.72
N MET A 71 -25.94 1.69 -2.00
CA MET A 71 -27.21 1.95 -2.64
C MET A 71 -27.83 0.63 -3.09
N TRP A 72 -29.10 0.46 -2.76
CA TRP A 72 -29.91 -0.66 -3.21
C TRP A 72 -30.88 -0.21 -4.30
N ASP A 73 -31.03 -1.01 -5.34
CA ASP A 73 -31.98 -0.74 -6.43
C ASP A 73 -32.64 -2.03 -6.89
N ASP A 74 -33.90 -2.23 -6.50
CA ASP A 74 -34.65 -3.46 -6.80
C ASP A 74 -34.77 -3.73 -8.30
N ILE A 75 -34.79 -2.70 -9.15
CA ILE A 75 -34.95 -2.87 -10.60
C ILE A 75 -33.60 -3.13 -11.26
N ASN A 76 -32.60 -2.27 -11.01
CA ASN A 76 -31.30 -2.40 -11.65
C ASN A 76 -30.48 -3.59 -11.12
N MET A 77 -30.82 -4.13 -9.94
CA MET A 77 -30.27 -5.38 -9.42
C MET A 77 -31.03 -6.62 -9.89
N THR A 78 -32.13 -6.49 -10.64
CA THR A 78 -32.88 -7.65 -11.13
C THR A 78 -32.41 -8.06 -12.53
N GLY A 79 -31.69 -9.17 -12.60
CA GLY A 79 -31.20 -9.74 -13.84
C GLY A 79 -32.25 -10.56 -14.62
N PRO A 80 -31.84 -11.18 -15.74
CA PRO A 80 -32.72 -12.02 -16.55
C PRO A 80 -33.39 -13.12 -15.73
N GLN A 81 -34.67 -13.38 -16.00
CA GLN A 81 -35.51 -14.34 -15.26
C GLN A 81 -35.81 -13.95 -13.80
N GLY A 82 -35.61 -12.69 -13.42
CA GLY A 82 -35.96 -12.20 -12.07
C GLY A 82 -34.94 -12.55 -11.00
N LYS A 83 -33.74 -13.06 -11.37
CA LYS A 83 -32.67 -13.34 -10.40
C LYS A 83 -32.03 -12.04 -9.95
N LYS A 84 -31.98 -11.81 -8.63
CA LYS A 84 -31.33 -10.64 -8.06
C LYS A 84 -29.81 -10.79 -8.08
N ASN A 85 -29.13 -9.82 -8.70
CA ASN A 85 -27.69 -9.61 -8.65
C ASN A 85 -27.41 -8.34 -7.84
N ILE A 86 -27.36 -8.51 -6.52
CA ILE A 86 -27.26 -7.41 -5.56
C ILE A 86 -25.90 -6.73 -5.64
N SER A 87 -24.84 -7.51 -5.84
CA SER A 87 -23.47 -7.00 -5.89
C SER A 87 -23.19 -6.24 -7.18
N PHE A 88 -23.86 -6.61 -8.28
CA PHE A 88 -23.58 -6.04 -9.60
C PHE A 88 -24.82 -5.45 -10.28
N PRO A 89 -25.36 -4.32 -9.77
CA PRO A 89 -26.43 -3.59 -10.44
C PRO A 89 -25.99 -3.10 -11.82
N VAL A 90 -26.93 -3.14 -12.77
CA VAL A 90 -26.72 -2.72 -14.16
C VAL A 90 -27.50 -1.44 -14.43
N PHE A 91 -26.80 -0.35 -14.74
CA PHE A 91 -27.40 0.94 -15.05
C PHE A 91 -27.40 1.18 -16.56
N ASN A 92 -28.58 1.38 -17.12
CA ASN A 92 -28.76 1.68 -18.53
C ASN A 92 -29.08 3.15 -18.72
N PHE A 93 -28.32 3.83 -19.58
CA PHE A 93 -28.47 5.25 -19.84
C PHE A 93 -28.05 5.61 -21.26
N LYS A 94 -28.21 6.89 -21.62
CA LYS A 94 -27.76 7.41 -22.92
C LYS A 94 -26.69 8.46 -22.67
N LEU A 95 -25.56 8.31 -23.35
CA LEU A 95 -24.50 9.32 -23.37
C LEU A 95 -24.49 9.92 -24.77
N GLY A 96 -25.06 11.12 -24.90
CA GLY A 96 -25.43 11.68 -26.21
C GLY A 96 -26.55 10.85 -26.85
N LEU A 97 -26.34 10.36 -28.07
CA LEU A 97 -27.31 9.52 -28.79
C LEU A 97 -27.12 8.02 -28.59
N GLN A 98 -26.02 7.61 -27.96
CA GLN A 98 -25.63 6.20 -27.86
C GLN A 98 -26.10 5.58 -26.54
N PRO A 99 -26.82 4.45 -26.58
CA PRO A 99 -27.18 3.71 -25.39
C PRO A 99 -25.93 3.07 -24.78
N HIS A 100 -25.81 3.15 -23.45
CA HIS A 100 -24.74 2.57 -22.67
C HIS A 100 -25.34 1.77 -21.51
N SER A 101 -24.58 0.77 -21.08
CA SER A 101 -24.90 -0.07 -19.94
C SER A 101 -23.64 -0.23 -19.12
N VAL A 102 -23.69 0.13 -17.84
CA VAL A 102 -22.55 0.05 -16.91
C VAL A 102 -22.94 -0.85 -15.76
N VAL A 103 -22.05 -1.77 -15.41
CA VAL A 103 -22.18 -2.60 -14.22
C VAL A 103 -21.30 -2.01 -13.13
N MET A 104 -21.88 -1.76 -11.96
CA MET A 104 -21.17 -1.26 -10.80
C MET A 104 -21.03 -2.37 -9.75
N ASN A 105 -20.04 -2.29 -8.87
CA ASN A 105 -19.87 -3.19 -7.74
C ASN A 105 -20.26 -2.47 -6.44
N GLY A 106 -21.45 -2.76 -5.92
CA GLY A 106 -21.91 -2.15 -4.66
C GLY A 106 -21.86 -0.61 -4.61
N PRO A 107 -22.36 0.11 -5.63
CA PRO A 107 -22.26 1.56 -5.71
C PRO A 107 -22.91 2.25 -4.51
N THR A 108 -22.45 3.45 -4.19
CA THR A 108 -23.21 4.39 -3.37
C THR A 108 -24.20 5.19 -4.23
N GLY A 109 -24.80 6.22 -3.64
CA GLY A 109 -25.56 7.22 -4.37
C GLY A 109 -24.97 8.60 -4.24
N LEU A 110 -25.35 9.48 -5.15
CA LEU A 110 -24.93 10.88 -5.18
C LEU A 110 -26.10 11.80 -4.84
N THR A 111 -25.76 12.97 -4.30
CA THR A 111 -26.64 14.12 -4.27
C THR A 111 -25.89 15.37 -4.66
N THR A 112 -26.63 16.37 -5.13
CA THR A 112 -26.05 17.64 -5.52
C THR A 112 -27.03 18.78 -5.24
N TYR A 113 -26.46 19.93 -4.89
CA TYR A 113 -27.15 21.21 -4.86
C TYR A 113 -26.67 22.15 -5.98
N ASN A 114 -25.83 21.64 -6.90
CA ASN A 114 -25.35 22.38 -8.05
C ASN A 114 -26.47 22.53 -9.08
N THR A 115 -26.57 23.72 -9.68
CA THR A 115 -27.61 24.04 -10.67
C THR A 115 -27.23 23.63 -12.10
N ASN A 116 -25.93 23.48 -12.40
CA ASN A 116 -25.42 23.14 -13.73
C ASN A 116 -24.92 21.68 -13.76
N VAL A 117 -25.87 20.76 -13.64
CA VAL A 117 -25.63 19.32 -13.57
C VAL A 117 -26.31 18.59 -14.71
N GLU A 118 -25.60 17.63 -15.31
CA GLU A 118 -26.16 16.62 -16.18
C GLU A 118 -26.16 15.26 -15.45
N TYR A 119 -27.34 14.70 -15.23
CA TYR A 119 -27.51 13.37 -14.65
C TYR A 119 -27.32 12.30 -15.73
N ILE A 120 -26.13 11.70 -15.79
CA ILE A 120 -25.78 10.71 -16.81
C ILE A 120 -26.48 9.38 -16.51
N ALA A 121 -26.42 8.90 -15.26
CA ALA A 121 -27.03 7.65 -14.85
C ALA A 121 -27.71 7.81 -13.49
N ASN A 122 -28.93 7.26 -13.39
CA ASN A 122 -29.75 7.28 -12.19
C ASN A 122 -30.21 5.87 -11.86
N GLY A 123 -30.36 5.61 -10.57
CA GLY A 123 -31.16 4.52 -10.06
C GLY A 123 -32.63 4.64 -10.43
N SER A 124 -33.33 3.54 -10.28
CA SER A 124 -34.77 3.44 -10.50
C SER A 124 -35.56 4.14 -9.39
N GLU A 125 -36.87 4.27 -9.57
CA GLU A 125 -37.82 4.74 -8.55
C GLU A 125 -37.83 3.89 -7.27
N LYS A 126 -37.28 2.67 -7.32
CA LYS A 126 -37.15 1.76 -6.18
C LYS A 126 -35.77 1.78 -5.53
N SER A 127 -34.94 2.78 -5.85
CA SER A 127 -33.64 2.88 -5.20
C SER A 127 -33.76 3.45 -3.81
N TYR A 128 -32.87 3.01 -2.92
CA TYR A 128 -32.70 3.59 -1.60
C TYR A 128 -31.27 3.46 -1.10
N VAL A 129 -30.89 4.35 -0.20
CA VAL A 129 -29.63 4.31 0.54
C VAL A 129 -29.97 4.34 2.03
N ASP A 130 -29.57 3.29 2.75
CA ASP A 130 -29.70 3.19 4.20
C ASP A 130 -28.62 4.07 4.85
N LEU A 131 -29.01 5.28 5.26
CA LEU A 131 -28.06 6.30 5.73
C LEU A 131 -27.61 6.03 7.16
N ASP A 132 -28.47 5.46 7.99
CA ASP A 132 -28.15 5.13 9.37
C ASP A 132 -27.53 3.73 9.52
N GLY A 133 -27.58 2.90 8.47
CA GLY A 133 -26.95 1.59 8.40
C GLY A 133 -27.61 0.56 9.31
N ASN A 134 -28.86 0.79 9.72
CA ASN A 134 -29.57 -0.08 10.65
C ASN A 134 -30.22 -1.31 9.95
N GLY A 135 -30.14 -1.39 8.62
CA GLY A 135 -30.69 -2.45 7.79
C GLY A 135 -32.21 -2.33 7.54
N ARG A 136 -32.83 -1.20 7.87
CA ARG A 136 -34.27 -0.93 7.73
C ARG A 136 -34.49 0.37 6.98
N ILE A 137 -35.38 0.30 6.00
CA ILE A 137 -35.76 1.44 5.17
C ILE A 137 -36.72 2.35 5.95
N ASN A 138 -36.23 3.48 6.41
CA ASN A 138 -36.94 4.42 7.28
C ASN A 138 -37.21 5.77 6.56
N ILE A 139 -37.86 6.73 7.24
CA ILE A 139 -38.19 8.03 6.63
C ILE A 139 -36.95 8.91 6.42
N GLY A 140 -35.88 8.66 7.19
CA GLY A 140 -34.61 9.39 7.09
C GLY A 140 -33.74 8.95 5.91
N ASP A 141 -34.05 7.81 5.29
CA ASP A 141 -33.26 7.28 4.18
C ASP A 141 -33.54 8.00 2.88
N LYS A 142 -32.51 8.06 2.03
CA LYS A 142 -32.71 8.52 0.67
C LYS A 142 -33.42 7.45 -0.14
N LYS A 143 -34.47 7.85 -0.88
CA LYS A 143 -35.26 6.97 -1.75
C LYS A 143 -35.55 7.62 -3.09
N GLY A 144 -35.90 6.80 -4.08
CA GLY A 144 -36.31 7.21 -5.42
C GLY A 144 -35.16 7.15 -6.42
N ASN A 145 -35.22 7.97 -7.46
CA ASN A 145 -34.21 8.03 -8.51
C ASN A 145 -32.93 8.67 -7.99
N ILE A 146 -32.07 7.85 -7.38
CA ILE A 146 -30.80 8.30 -6.81
C ILE A 146 -29.73 8.32 -7.92
N PRO A 147 -29.09 9.45 -8.20
CA PRO A 147 -28.01 9.51 -9.18
C PRO A 147 -26.81 8.65 -8.80
N VAL A 148 -26.22 7.99 -9.79
CA VAL A 148 -24.97 7.21 -9.62
C VAL A 148 -23.85 7.73 -10.51
N ILE A 149 -24.18 8.47 -11.58
CA ILE A 149 -23.21 9.20 -12.39
C ILE A 149 -23.79 10.58 -12.71
N LEU A 150 -23.03 11.63 -12.42
CA LEU A 150 -23.38 13.00 -12.77
C LEU A 150 -22.16 13.76 -13.29
N GLU A 151 -22.42 14.75 -14.14
CA GLU A 151 -21.42 15.67 -14.69
C GLU A 151 -21.78 17.09 -14.25
N ILE A 152 -20.82 17.78 -13.63
CA ILE A 152 -20.91 19.20 -13.32
C ILE A 152 -20.12 19.99 -14.36
N ARG A 153 -20.71 21.09 -14.86
CA ARG A 153 -20.07 21.98 -15.84
C ARG A 153 -19.87 23.38 -15.28
N PHE A 154 -18.73 23.97 -15.58
CA PHE A 154 -18.40 25.35 -15.24
C PHE A 154 -18.39 26.18 -16.53
N ASN A 155 -19.40 27.03 -16.68
CA ASN A 155 -19.59 27.83 -17.90
C ASN A 155 -18.51 28.91 -18.08
N GLU A 156 -17.82 29.29 -17.01
CA GLU A 156 -16.80 30.35 -17.01
C GLU A 156 -15.46 29.87 -17.60
N SER A 157 -15.16 28.57 -17.50
CA SER A 157 -13.84 28.00 -17.83
C SER A 157 -13.90 26.75 -18.71
N ASP A 158 -15.07 26.30 -19.18
CA ASP A 158 -15.28 24.95 -19.76
C ASP A 158 -14.82 23.81 -18.82
N GLY A 159 -14.57 24.09 -17.53
CA GLY A 159 -14.23 23.07 -16.54
C GLY A 159 -15.34 22.04 -16.40
N ARG A 160 -14.97 20.76 -16.26
CA ARG A 160 -15.95 19.66 -16.08
C ARG A 160 -15.51 18.69 -15.03
N VAL A 161 -16.44 18.23 -14.20
CA VAL A 161 -16.19 17.17 -13.22
C VAL A 161 -17.24 16.10 -13.35
N VAL A 162 -16.81 14.86 -13.53
CA VAL A 162 -17.69 13.68 -13.53
C VAL A 162 -17.53 12.96 -12.22
N PHE A 163 -18.64 12.70 -11.55
CA PHE A 163 -18.70 11.92 -10.32
C PHE A 163 -19.32 10.56 -10.63
N ILE A 164 -18.67 9.49 -10.18
CA ILE A 164 -19.15 8.11 -10.33
C ILE A 164 -19.21 7.47 -8.94
N ALA A 165 -20.38 6.97 -8.57
CA ALA A 165 -20.67 6.45 -7.23
C ALA A 165 -20.04 5.08 -6.92
N ASP A 166 -19.02 4.68 -7.67
CA ASP A 166 -18.36 3.38 -7.57
C ASP A 166 -16.92 3.50 -8.04
N ALA A 167 -15.97 3.26 -7.14
CA ALA A 167 -14.54 3.24 -7.44
C ALA A 167 -14.12 1.99 -8.24
N ASP A 168 -14.85 0.88 -8.10
CA ASP A 168 -14.50 -0.41 -8.70
C ASP A 168 -14.87 -0.50 -10.18
N VAL A 169 -15.71 0.40 -10.69
CA VAL A 169 -16.27 0.37 -12.06
C VAL A 169 -15.20 0.22 -13.16
N ALA A 170 -14.00 0.73 -12.89
CA ALA A 170 -12.85 0.75 -13.81
C ALA A 170 -11.73 -0.23 -13.42
N THR A 171 -11.94 -1.09 -12.43
CA THR A 171 -10.97 -2.12 -12.03
C THR A 171 -10.81 -3.19 -13.11
N ASP A 172 -9.64 -3.82 -13.17
CA ASP A 172 -9.34 -4.88 -14.12
C ASP A 172 -10.38 -6.01 -14.11
N ASP A 173 -10.89 -6.38 -12.94
CA ASP A 173 -11.87 -7.45 -12.81
C ASP A 173 -13.25 -7.02 -13.33
N MET A 174 -13.68 -5.79 -13.05
CA MET A 174 -14.93 -5.25 -13.60
C MET A 174 -14.88 -5.06 -15.11
N LEU A 175 -13.73 -4.61 -15.65
CA LEU A 175 -13.52 -4.45 -17.09
C LEU A 175 -13.49 -5.81 -17.82
N LYS A 176 -12.99 -6.88 -17.17
CA LYS A 176 -13.06 -8.25 -17.69
C LYS A 176 -14.47 -8.83 -17.57
N HIS A 177 -15.17 -8.52 -16.48
CA HIS A 177 -16.52 -9.00 -16.21
C HIS A 177 -17.54 -8.45 -17.22
N ASN A 178 -17.47 -7.15 -17.52
CA ASN A 178 -18.34 -6.51 -18.51
C ASN A 178 -17.55 -5.59 -19.46
N PRO A 179 -17.39 -5.99 -20.74
CA PRO A 179 -16.73 -5.15 -21.76
C PRO A 179 -17.36 -3.77 -21.95
N ASN A 180 -18.64 -3.60 -21.59
CA ASN A 180 -19.33 -2.31 -21.71
C ASN A 180 -18.79 -1.26 -20.74
N ASN A 181 -18.25 -1.66 -19.57
CA ASN A 181 -17.62 -0.73 -18.63
C ASN A 181 -16.40 -0.06 -19.30
N LYS A 182 -15.58 -0.84 -20.01
CA LYS A 182 -14.43 -0.31 -20.76
C LYS A 182 -14.88 0.67 -21.84
N ALA A 183 -15.91 0.31 -22.61
CA ALA A 183 -16.45 1.17 -23.66
C ALA A 183 -16.97 2.49 -23.09
N PHE A 184 -17.68 2.42 -21.94
CA PHE A 184 -18.16 3.60 -21.23
C PHE A 184 -17.02 4.51 -20.78
N MET A 185 -15.98 3.98 -20.10
CA MET A 185 -14.85 4.82 -19.63
C MET A 185 -14.14 5.52 -20.79
N ILE A 186 -13.91 4.82 -21.90
CA ILE A 186 -13.31 5.41 -23.11
C ILE A 186 -14.23 6.52 -23.67
N GLN A 187 -15.54 6.27 -23.75
CA GLN A 187 -16.49 7.25 -24.26
C GLN A 187 -16.63 8.47 -23.35
N LEU A 188 -16.53 8.26 -22.04
CA LEU A 188 -16.56 9.32 -21.04
C LEU A 188 -15.34 10.24 -21.20
N VAL A 189 -14.14 9.66 -21.30
CA VAL A 189 -12.91 10.42 -21.54
C VAL A 189 -12.99 11.17 -22.87
N ASN A 190 -13.44 10.53 -23.96
CA ASN A 190 -13.62 11.19 -25.26
C ASN A 190 -14.67 12.30 -25.27
N ARG A 191 -15.57 12.33 -24.28
CA ARG A 191 -16.61 13.36 -24.16
C ARG A 191 -16.13 14.57 -23.37
N ILE A 192 -15.33 14.35 -22.33
CA ILE A 192 -14.80 15.44 -21.49
C ILE A 192 -13.51 16.03 -22.08
N MET A 193 -12.77 15.26 -22.87
CA MET A 193 -11.54 15.67 -23.54
C MET A 193 -11.82 15.96 -25.02
N ASP A 194 -11.50 17.15 -25.49
CA ASP A 194 -11.72 17.53 -26.90
C ASP A 194 -10.66 16.94 -27.85
N ARG A 195 -9.45 16.69 -27.35
CA ARG A 195 -8.34 16.13 -28.12
C ARG A 195 -7.94 14.73 -27.66
N LYS A 196 -7.51 13.92 -28.64
CA LYS A 196 -7.02 12.54 -28.40
C LYS A 196 -5.63 12.46 -27.78
N ASP A 197 -4.87 13.56 -27.78
CA ASP A 197 -3.53 13.68 -27.21
C ASP A 197 -3.50 14.43 -25.87
N GLY A 198 -4.65 14.58 -25.21
CA GLY A 198 -4.75 15.18 -23.89
C GLY A 198 -4.05 14.36 -22.80
N LEU A 199 -3.69 15.04 -21.71
CA LEU A 199 -2.99 14.45 -20.58
C LEU A 199 -4.01 13.84 -19.59
N ILE A 200 -3.76 12.63 -19.10
CA ILE A 200 -4.55 12.00 -18.03
C ILE A 200 -3.63 11.76 -16.84
N LEU A 201 -4.01 12.28 -15.68
CA LEU A 201 -3.25 12.17 -14.44
C LEU A 201 -4.07 11.41 -13.41
N PHE A 202 -3.59 10.24 -12.98
CA PHE A 202 -4.20 9.47 -11.91
C PHE A 202 -3.63 9.90 -10.57
N ASP A 203 -4.47 10.24 -9.60
CA ASP A 203 -4.04 10.49 -8.23
C ASP A 203 -3.79 9.16 -7.49
N GLU A 204 -2.60 9.03 -6.94
CA GLU A 204 -2.17 7.88 -6.14
C GLU A 204 -1.77 8.30 -4.72
N SER A 205 -1.94 9.59 -4.38
CA SER A 205 -1.45 10.17 -3.14
C SER A 205 -2.31 9.84 -1.92
N ARG A 206 -3.52 9.31 -2.12
CA ARG A 206 -4.51 9.08 -1.06
C ARG A 206 -4.76 7.61 -0.74
N HIS A 207 -4.02 6.68 -1.35
CA HIS A 207 -4.14 5.26 -1.05
C HIS A 207 -3.23 4.81 0.10
N GLU A 208 -3.70 3.88 0.92
CA GLU A 208 -2.88 3.25 1.96
C GLU A 208 -1.73 2.46 1.31
N HIS A 209 -0.51 2.88 1.60
CA HIS A 209 0.68 2.16 1.16
C HIS A 209 1.00 1.03 2.14
N PRO A 210 1.61 -0.08 1.68
CA PRO A 210 2.09 -1.12 2.57
C PRO A 210 2.94 -0.54 3.71
N PRO A 211 2.91 -1.12 4.93
CA PRO A 211 3.60 -0.56 6.10
C PRO A 211 5.10 -0.29 5.88
N SER A 212 5.74 -1.03 4.97
CA SER A 212 7.14 -0.85 4.61
C SER A 212 7.44 0.42 3.79
N GLN A 213 6.43 0.99 3.11
CA GLN A 213 6.57 2.16 2.25
C GLN A 213 5.89 3.41 2.83
N GLU A 214 4.96 3.25 3.78
CA GLU A 214 4.23 4.36 4.42
C GLU A 214 5.17 5.45 4.97
N LEU A 215 6.24 5.06 5.68
CA LEU A 215 7.21 6.00 6.23
C LEU A 215 7.92 6.82 5.14
N ILE A 216 8.24 6.20 4.01
CA ILE A 216 8.92 6.87 2.89
C ILE A 216 7.95 7.85 2.22
N TYR A 217 6.73 7.42 1.91
CA TYR A 217 5.74 8.27 1.26
C TYR A 217 5.30 9.44 2.13
N LYS A 218 5.04 9.21 3.42
CA LYS A 218 4.68 10.28 4.36
C LYS A 218 5.77 11.35 4.43
N ASN A 219 7.04 10.95 4.42
CA ASN A 219 8.16 11.89 4.43
C ASN A 219 8.30 12.63 3.08
N VAL A 220 8.13 11.96 1.95
CA VAL A 220 8.19 12.59 0.61
C VAL A 220 7.02 13.55 0.39
N GLU A 221 5.79 13.16 0.76
CA GLU A 221 4.59 14.03 0.71
C GLU A 221 4.81 15.26 1.59
N THR A 222 5.29 15.07 2.82
CA THR A 222 5.59 16.17 3.73
C THR A 222 6.61 17.13 3.13
N VAL A 223 7.69 16.61 2.51
CA VAL A 223 8.68 17.45 1.83
C VAL A 223 8.11 18.15 0.60
N ALA A 224 7.24 17.51 -0.19
CA ALA A 224 6.60 18.10 -1.37
C ALA A 224 5.60 19.21 -1.02
N VAL A 225 4.84 19.04 0.07
CA VAL A 225 3.97 20.09 0.60
C VAL A 225 4.80 21.24 1.17
N MET A 226 5.85 20.94 1.95
CA MET A 226 6.78 21.96 2.45
C MET A 226 7.50 22.70 1.31
N SER A 227 7.83 22.02 0.21
CA SER A 227 8.53 22.62 -0.94
C SER A 227 7.64 23.55 -1.77
N SER A 228 6.32 23.42 -1.65
CA SER A 228 5.37 24.31 -2.30
C SER A 228 5.40 25.73 -1.71
N TRP A 229 5.94 25.89 -0.49
CA TRP A 229 6.06 27.18 0.20
C TRP A 229 7.54 27.52 0.43
N ILE A 230 7.93 28.78 0.19
CA ILE A 230 9.34 29.17 0.18
C ILE A 230 9.99 29.03 1.57
N TRP A 231 9.27 29.35 2.65
CA TRP A 231 9.80 29.36 4.02
C TRP A 231 10.07 27.96 4.59
N PRO A 232 9.12 26.99 4.53
CA PRO A 232 9.38 25.61 4.98
C PRO A 232 10.50 24.92 4.18
N THR A 233 10.63 25.23 2.88
CA THR A 233 11.75 24.74 2.05
C THR A 233 13.09 25.18 2.60
N ILE A 234 13.24 26.49 2.89
CA ILE A 234 14.47 27.06 3.44
C ILE A 234 14.79 26.42 4.79
N MET A 235 13.80 26.27 5.67
CA MET A 235 14.00 25.65 7.00
C MET A 235 14.44 24.19 6.89
N THR A 236 13.86 23.42 5.95
CA THR A 236 14.27 22.02 5.71
C THR A 236 15.71 21.94 5.23
N LEU A 237 16.12 22.81 4.30
CA LEU A 237 17.52 22.85 3.83
C LEU A 237 18.49 23.25 4.95
N VAL A 238 18.12 24.21 5.79
CA VAL A 238 18.91 24.60 6.96
C VAL A 238 19.02 23.44 7.95
N ALA A 239 17.92 22.74 8.24
CA ALA A 239 17.94 21.58 9.13
C ALA A 239 18.81 20.43 8.58
N MET A 240 18.75 20.15 7.27
CA MET A 240 19.63 19.17 6.63
C MET A 240 21.10 19.59 6.72
N LEU A 241 21.41 20.87 6.52
CA LEU A 241 22.76 21.40 6.68
C LEU A 241 23.26 21.26 8.12
N VAL A 242 22.40 21.53 9.11
CA VAL A 242 22.72 21.36 10.54
C VAL A 242 22.94 19.89 10.88
N ILE A 243 22.08 18.98 10.42
CA ILE A 243 22.26 17.54 10.63
C ILE A 243 23.56 17.07 9.95
N PHE A 244 23.81 17.51 8.72
CA PHE A 244 25.03 17.17 8.00
C PHE A 244 26.28 17.68 8.72
N THR A 245 26.28 18.91 9.22
CA THR A 245 27.39 19.46 10.01
C THR A 245 27.57 18.73 11.33
N ILE A 246 26.48 18.34 12.02
CA ILE A 246 26.53 17.48 13.20
C ILE A 246 27.12 16.12 12.85
N ILE A 247 26.72 15.50 11.74
CA ILE A 247 27.27 14.20 11.28
C ILE A 247 28.76 14.34 10.98
N VAL A 248 29.17 15.36 10.23
CA VAL A 248 30.58 15.59 9.89
C VAL A 248 31.41 15.86 11.14
N TYR A 249 30.89 16.65 12.08
CA TYR A 249 31.53 16.94 13.36
C TYR A 249 31.67 15.69 14.22
N ASN A 250 30.60 14.88 14.36
CA ASN A 250 30.62 13.64 15.13
C ASN A 250 31.33 12.48 14.41
N ALA A 251 31.50 12.56 13.09
CA ALA A 251 32.23 11.56 12.30
C ALA A 251 33.75 11.71 12.39
N GLN A 252 34.27 12.68 13.16
CA GLN A 252 35.71 12.93 13.25
C GLN A 252 36.53 11.84 13.95
N ASP A 253 35.94 10.80 14.55
CA ASP A 253 36.69 9.69 15.15
C ASP A 253 36.06 8.31 14.85
N LYS A 254 35.90 7.96 13.57
CA LYS A 254 35.75 6.54 13.23
C LYS A 254 37.12 5.93 13.04
N THR A 255 37.60 5.23 14.07
CA THR A 255 38.66 4.22 13.94
C THR A 255 38.40 3.41 12.67
N SER A 256 39.44 3.25 11.85
CA SER A 256 39.37 2.67 10.51
C SER A 256 38.36 1.52 10.42
N TRP A 257 37.49 1.61 9.42
CA TRP A 257 36.60 0.51 9.05
C TRP A 257 37.48 -0.60 8.46
N ILE A 258 38.17 -1.33 9.34
CA ILE A 258 38.95 -2.50 8.97
C ILE A 258 37.92 -3.56 8.62
N HIS A 259 37.79 -3.87 7.33
CA HIS A 259 37.13 -5.10 6.91
C HIS A 259 37.75 -6.25 7.71
N ARG A 260 36.98 -6.91 8.58
CA ARG A 260 37.46 -8.04 9.40
C ARG A 260 37.97 -9.23 8.56
N PHE A 261 37.78 -9.20 7.25
CA PHE A 261 38.35 -10.14 6.30
C PHE A 261 39.28 -9.42 5.34
N ASP A 262 40.56 -9.41 5.68
CA ASP A 262 41.63 -9.06 4.76
C ASP A 262 42.09 -10.34 4.04
N VAL A 263 41.69 -10.50 2.77
CA VAL A 263 42.08 -11.64 1.92
C VAL A 263 43.55 -11.58 1.48
N SER A 264 44.25 -10.47 1.74
CA SER A 264 45.66 -10.30 1.40
C SER A 264 46.62 -10.71 2.53
N ALA A 265 46.12 -10.80 3.77
CA ALA A 265 46.89 -11.19 4.94
C ALA A 265 46.50 -12.59 5.41
N PHE A 266 47.48 -13.50 5.54
CA PHE A 266 47.27 -14.78 6.20
C PHE A 266 46.92 -14.54 7.68
N SER A 267 45.63 -14.62 8.02
CA SER A 267 45.19 -14.57 9.41
C SER A 267 45.71 -15.80 10.15
N ARG A 268 46.74 -15.62 11.00
CA ARG A 268 47.19 -16.68 11.91
C ARG A 268 46.04 -16.99 12.88
N ARG A 269 45.70 -18.27 13.03
CA ARG A 269 44.67 -18.70 13.98
C ARG A 269 45.07 -18.22 15.38
N ALA A 270 44.16 -17.54 16.07
CA ALA A 270 44.38 -17.11 17.45
C ALA A 270 44.74 -18.31 18.33
N ASP A 271 45.65 -18.11 19.28
CA ASP A 271 46.03 -19.14 20.24
C ASP A 271 44.80 -19.61 21.03
N PRO A 272 44.77 -20.89 21.45
CA PRO A 272 43.69 -21.40 22.27
C PRO A 272 43.63 -20.61 23.60
N PRO A 273 42.43 -20.38 24.15
CA PRO A 273 42.28 -19.65 25.40
C PRO A 273 43.02 -20.35 26.53
N GLU A 274 43.70 -19.60 27.41
CA GLU A 274 44.52 -20.18 28.50
C GLU A 274 43.67 -20.97 29.52
N ARG A 275 42.41 -20.59 29.70
CA ARG A 275 41.49 -21.20 30.66
C ARG A 275 40.90 -22.50 30.13
N ILE A 276 41.08 -23.59 30.88
CA ILE A 276 40.56 -24.93 30.55
C ILE A 276 39.04 -24.92 30.36
N ALA A 277 38.30 -24.18 31.18
CA ALA A 277 36.84 -24.07 31.06
C ALA A 277 36.38 -23.50 29.70
N GLU A 278 37.13 -22.54 29.14
CA GLU A 278 36.85 -21.98 27.83
C GLU A 278 37.20 -22.96 26.71
N GLN A 279 38.28 -23.73 26.87
CA GLN A 279 38.65 -24.80 25.94
C GLN A 279 37.61 -25.92 25.91
N ILE A 280 37.09 -26.35 27.07
CA ILE A 280 36.00 -27.33 27.20
C ILE A 280 34.75 -26.83 26.48
N THR A 281 34.37 -25.57 26.70
CA THR A 281 33.19 -24.97 26.05
C THR A 281 33.33 -24.97 24.54
N ARG A 282 34.52 -24.63 24.01
CA ARG A 282 34.80 -24.67 22.57
C ARG A 282 34.80 -26.09 22.02
N ALA A 283 35.38 -27.06 22.73
CA ALA A 283 35.39 -28.46 22.32
C ALA A 283 33.96 -29.03 22.26
N ARG A 284 33.14 -28.73 23.27
CA ARG A 284 31.70 -29.08 23.29
C ARG A 284 30.96 -28.47 22.11
N HIS A 285 31.13 -27.17 21.88
CA HIS A 285 30.49 -26.49 20.76
C HIS A 285 30.92 -27.09 19.41
N ALA A 286 32.21 -27.42 19.24
CA ALA A 286 32.72 -28.06 18.04
C ALA A 286 32.14 -29.46 17.82
N LEU A 287 32.06 -30.28 18.86
CA LEU A 287 31.41 -31.60 18.82
C LEU A 287 29.94 -31.46 18.42
N MET A 288 29.18 -30.58 19.08
CA MET A 288 27.77 -30.36 18.78
C MET A 288 27.56 -29.88 17.34
N LEU A 289 28.37 -28.94 16.88
CA LEU A 289 28.31 -28.46 15.50
C LEU A 289 28.61 -29.59 14.50
N LYS A 290 29.55 -30.49 14.82
CA LYS A 290 29.86 -31.65 13.99
C LYS A 290 28.72 -32.66 13.94
N VAL A 291 28.12 -32.99 15.09
CA VAL A 291 26.93 -33.86 15.17
C VAL A 291 25.78 -33.26 14.35
N ARG A 292 25.53 -31.94 14.50
CA ARG A 292 24.50 -31.24 13.74
C ARG A 292 24.69 -31.38 12.23
N MET A 293 25.91 -31.13 11.75
CA MET A 293 26.23 -31.18 10.33
C MET A 293 26.14 -32.61 9.78
N MET A 294 26.64 -33.61 10.51
CA MET A 294 26.59 -35.02 10.11
C MET A 294 25.16 -35.52 9.92
N TYR A 295 24.26 -35.17 10.83
CA TYR A 295 22.86 -35.60 10.80
C TYR A 295 21.92 -34.59 10.13
N SER A 296 22.47 -33.51 9.53
CA SER A 296 21.73 -32.45 8.83
C SER A 296 20.61 -31.79 9.65
N TYR A 297 20.77 -31.68 10.98
CA TYR A 297 19.78 -31.04 11.84
C TYR A 297 19.86 -29.51 11.77
N SER A 298 18.70 -28.85 11.86
CA SER A 298 18.63 -27.43 12.17
C SER A 298 19.08 -27.13 13.61
N HIS A 299 19.29 -25.85 13.94
CA HIS A 299 19.68 -25.47 15.31
C HIS A 299 18.57 -25.78 16.33
N GLU A 300 17.31 -25.63 15.93
CA GLU A 300 16.13 -25.87 16.77
C GLU A 300 15.89 -27.36 16.99
N GLU A 301 15.98 -28.18 15.93
CA GLU A 301 15.85 -29.64 16.05
C GLU A 301 16.95 -30.22 16.94
N MET A 302 18.17 -29.71 16.83
CA MET A 302 19.28 -30.18 17.67
C MET A 302 19.07 -29.83 19.16
N ALA A 303 18.50 -28.67 19.46
CA ALA A 303 18.19 -28.27 20.84
C ALA A 303 17.04 -29.07 21.45
N ALA A 304 16.15 -29.62 20.62
CA ALA A 304 15.03 -30.46 21.04
C ALA A 304 15.41 -31.93 21.30
N LEU A 305 16.63 -32.36 20.96
CA LEU A 305 17.08 -33.74 21.16
C LEU A 305 17.25 -34.06 22.65
N GLY A 306 16.69 -35.19 23.06
CA GLY A 306 16.84 -35.71 24.42
C GLY A 306 18.26 -36.25 24.68
N PRO A 307 18.71 -36.34 25.95
CA PRO A 307 20.05 -36.82 26.32
C PRO A 307 20.37 -38.22 25.77
N ASP A 308 19.40 -39.13 25.76
CA ASP A 308 19.57 -40.50 25.28
C ASP A 308 19.71 -40.57 23.76
N GLN A 309 19.00 -39.70 23.03
CA GLN A 309 19.11 -39.59 21.58
C GLN A 309 20.49 -39.04 21.19
N LEU A 310 21.00 -38.04 21.92
CA LEU A 310 22.32 -37.47 21.68
C LEU A 310 23.44 -38.51 21.95
N ARG A 311 23.31 -39.33 23.00
CA ARG A 311 24.23 -40.46 23.28
C ARG A 311 24.24 -41.47 22.13
N ALA A 312 23.06 -41.84 21.64
CA ALA A 312 22.92 -42.79 20.53
C ALA A 312 23.51 -42.26 19.20
N MET A 313 23.50 -40.94 18.99
CA MET A 313 24.10 -40.29 17.81
C MET A 313 25.63 -40.21 17.91
N ILE A 314 26.18 -39.90 19.09
CA ILE A 314 27.63 -39.74 19.26
C ILE A 314 28.37 -41.09 19.25
N LYS A 315 27.76 -42.15 19.79
CA LYS A 315 28.28 -43.53 19.87
C LYS A 315 29.64 -43.69 20.58
N ASP A 316 30.13 -42.65 21.24
CA ASP A 316 31.32 -42.63 22.09
C ASP A 316 30.90 -42.10 23.47
N ASN A 317 31.12 -42.90 24.51
CA ASN A 317 30.69 -42.58 25.87
C ASN A 317 31.41 -41.34 26.42
N ASP A 318 32.70 -41.16 26.09
CA ASP A 318 33.51 -40.06 26.63
C ASP A 318 33.14 -38.73 25.93
N LEU A 319 32.84 -38.78 24.64
CA LEU A 319 32.36 -37.62 23.87
C LEU A 319 30.92 -37.24 24.25
N ALA A 320 30.07 -38.23 24.50
CA ALA A 320 28.71 -37.97 24.96
C ALA A 320 28.69 -37.37 26.37
N GLU A 321 29.62 -37.76 27.24
CA GLU A 321 29.82 -37.14 28.55
C GLU A 321 30.26 -35.67 28.43
N LEU A 322 31.18 -35.35 27.51
CA LEU A 322 31.58 -33.97 27.22
C LEU A 322 30.41 -33.10 26.73
N ALA A 323 29.51 -33.67 25.93
CA ALA A 323 28.33 -33.00 25.38
C ALA A 323 27.25 -32.72 26.45
N LEU A 324 27.01 -33.68 27.34
CA LEU A 324 25.90 -33.66 28.29
C LEU A 324 26.25 -33.15 29.68
N SER A 325 27.53 -33.15 30.06
CA SER A 325 27.95 -32.67 31.38
C SER A 325 27.91 -31.15 31.45
N GLU A 326 27.22 -30.58 32.44
CA GLU A 326 27.19 -29.13 32.68
C GLU A 326 28.57 -28.59 33.08
N LYS A 327 29.34 -29.36 33.87
CA LYS A 327 30.68 -29.00 34.38
C LYS A 327 31.59 -30.24 34.44
N PRO A 328 32.14 -30.70 33.31
CA PRO A 328 33.03 -31.84 33.31
C PRO A 328 34.36 -31.43 33.97
N ASN A 329 34.80 -32.20 34.97
CA ASN A 329 36.08 -31.99 35.64
C ASN A 329 37.19 -32.71 34.85
N LEU A 330 37.65 -32.08 33.76
CA LEU A 330 38.64 -32.63 32.82
C LEU A 330 40.00 -31.98 33.01
N SER A 331 41.05 -32.78 33.03
CA SER A 331 42.43 -32.32 32.94
C SER A 331 42.79 -31.87 31.51
N GLN A 332 43.87 -31.10 31.35
CA GLN A 332 44.33 -30.68 30.02
C GLN A 332 44.71 -31.86 29.11
N GLN A 333 45.23 -32.95 29.67
CA GLN A 333 45.61 -34.13 28.89
C GLN A 333 44.38 -34.86 28.36
N GLU A 334 43.37 -35.06 29.21
CA GLU A 334 42.10 -35.70 28.81
C GLU A 334 41.38 -34.87 27.75
N LEU A 335 41.31 -33.55 27.92
CA LEU A 335 40.69 -32.66 26.93
C LEU A 335 41.39 -32.73 25.57
N ARG A 336 42.73 -32.83 25.52
CA ARG A 336 43.46 -32.97 24.25
C ARG A 336 43.12 -34.28 23.53
N VAL A 337 43.00 -35.38 24.28
CA VAL A 337 42.59 -36.68 23.73
C VAL A 337 41.18 -36.59 23.14
N LEU A 338 40.24 -35.96 23.86
CA LEU A 338 38.87 -35.76 23.37
C LEU A 338 38.82 -34.85 22.13
N ILE A 339 39.59 -33.76 22.10
CA ILE A 339 39.66 -32.89 20.91
C ILE A 339 40.19 -33.65 19.69
N GLN A 340 41.19 -34.52 19.87
CA GLN A 340 41.71 -35.36 18.80
C GLN A 340 40.64 -36.33 18.29
N ARG A 341 39.91 -36.99 19.21
CA ARG A 341 38.77 -37.85 18.84
C ARG A 341 37.67 -37.09 18.11
N ILE A 342 37.30 -35.88 18.57
CA ILE A 342 36.33 -35.00 17.87
C ILE A 342 36.80 -34.69 16.45
N LYS A 343 38.11 -34.54 16.23
CA LYS A 343 38.68 -34.28 14.90
C LYS A 343 38.53 -35.48 13.97
N GLU A 344 38.79 -36.68 14.47
CA GLU A 344 38.71 -37.97 13.77
C GLU A 344 37.27 -38.53 13.69
N TRP A 345 36.33 -37.95 14.43
CA TRP A 345 34.95 -38.43 14.47
C TRP A 345 34.23 -38.24 13.13
N GLY A 346 33.77 -39.32 12.49
CA GLY A 346 33.07 -39.26 11.19
C GLY A 346 33.99 -39.22 9.96
N THR A 347 35.27 -39.60 10.10
CA THR A 347 36.17 -39.86 8.95
C THR A 347 36.28 -41.34 8.56
N ASP A 348 35.41 -42.20 9.10
CA ASP A 348 35.31 -43.63 8.77
C ASP A 348 34.14 -43.95 7.83
#